data_AF-A0A534HYE0-F1
#
_entry.id   AF-A0A534HYE0-F1
#
_cell.length_a   1.000
_cell.length_b   1.000
_cell.length_c   1.000
_cell.angle_alpha   90.00
_cell.angle_beta   90.00
_cell.angle_gamma   90.00
#
_symmetry.space_group_name_H-M   'P 1'
#
loop_
_entity.id
_entity.type
_entity.pdbx_description
1 polymer ?
#
loop_
_entity_poly.entity_id
_entity_poly.type
_entity_poly.pdbx_seq_one_letter_code
_entity_poly.pdbx_strand_id
1 'polypeptide(L)'
;MTESEAMYHAVRRAADVLFSPMNDRRSTAAPPLAWPESLAMGIPILTTDIPGAREAVVEGESGFVARTPEEMAKRLEEIHADPELARHLKIGARKIAVDRYSVDRSFREYVDLWERMAEGKPASGSVGHMRKETDLPAS
;
A
#
# COMPACT_ATOMS: atom_id res chain seq x y z
N MET A 1 -14.66 16.26 12.74
CA MET A 1 -13.40 16.38 12.00
C MET A 1 -12.69 17.60 12.54
N THR A 2 -11.55 17.41 13.20
CA THR A 2 -10.81 18.50 13.83
C THR A 2 -10.04 19.31 12.78
N GLU A 3 -9.74 20.57 13.07
CA GLU A 3 -8.96 21.45 12.17
C GLU A 3 -7.57 20.84 11.84
N SER A 4 -6.99 20.11 12.80
CA SER A 4 -5.74 19.37 12.65
C SER A 4 -5.82 18.24 11.60
N GLU A 5 -6.89 17.45 11.60
CA GLU A 5 -7.11 16.37 10.62
C GLU A 5 -7.28 16.92 9.20
N ALA A 6 -8.06 18.00 9.04
CA ALA A 6 -8.28 18.63 7.74
C ALA A 6 -6.96 19.15 7.13
N MET A 7 -6.12 19.77 7.96
CA MET A 7 -4.79 20.23 7.54
C MET A 7 -3.87 19.07 7.18
N TYR A 8 -3.85 17.99 7.96
CA TYR A 8 -3.07 16.78 7.67
C TYR A 8 -3.41 16.19 6.29
N HIS A 9 -4.70 16.07 5.96
CA HIS A 9 -5.14 15.60 4.65
C HIS A 9 -4.86 16.60 3.52
N ALA A 10 -4.92 17.91 3.79
CA ALA A 10 -4.60 18.93 2.80
C ALA A 10 -3.11 18.91 2.42
N VAL A 11 -2.21 18.84 3.41
CA VAL A 11 -0.76 18.74 3.19
C VAL A 11 -0.42 17.45 2.43
N ARG A 12 -1.04 16.33 2.79
CA ARG A 12 -0.83 15.05 2.06
C ARG A 12 -1.28 15.13 0.61
N ARG A 13 -2.44 15.73 0.31
CA ARG A 13 -2.90 15.90 -1.10
C ARG A 13 -1.98 16.79 -1.94
N ALA A 14 -1.23 17.70 -1.30
CA ALA A 14 -0.23 18.52 -1.97
C ALA A 14 1.11 17.78 -2.18
N ALA A 15 1.34 16.65 -1.51
CA ALA A 15 2.56 15.88 -1.67
C ALA A 15 2.54 15.02 -2.95
N ASP A 16 3.67 14.95 -3.64
CA ASP A 16 3.84 14.11 -4.83
C ASP A 16 4.15 12.65 -4.50
N VAL A 17 4.70 12.38 -3.31
CA VAL A 17 5.08 11.05 -2.85
C VAL A 17 5.09 10.98 -1.32
N LEU A 18 4.68 9.84 -0.77
CA LEU A 18 4.96 9.49 0.63
C LEU A 18 6.35 8.86 0.70
N PHE A 19 7.32 9.61 1.22
CA PHE A 19 8.63 9.08 1.56
C PHE A 19 8.57 8.39 2.93
N SER A 20 8.67 7.07 2.96
CA SER A 20 8.50 6.25 4.17
C SER A 20 9.56 5.14 4.27
N PRO A 21 10.86 5.46 4.26
CA PRO A 21 11.91 4.45 4.41
C PRO A 21 11.83 3.77 5.77
N MET A 22 11.89 2.45 5.79
CA MET A 22 11.86 1.66 7.01
C MET A 22 13.18 0.92 7.21
N ASN A 23 13.85 1.19 8.34
CA ASN A 23 15.21 0.73 8.58
C ASN A 23 15.29 -0.60 9.36
N ASP A 24 14.21 -1.00 10.04
CA ASP A 24 14.12 -2.30 10.72
C ASP A 24 13.00 -3.15 10.10
N ARG A 25 13.36 -4.19 9.36
CA ARG A 25 12.40 -5.13 8.74
C ARG A 25 11.53 -5.87 9.75
N ARG A 26 11.95 -5.96 11.02
CA ARG A 26 11.21 -6.63 12.09
C ARG A 26 10.18 -5.72 12.75
N SER A 27 10.25 -4.42 12.50
CA SER A 27 9.30 -3.44 13.08
C SER A 27 7.90 -3.52 12.46
N THR A 28 7.74 -4.34 11.41
CA THR A 28 6.53 -4.42 10.60
C THR A 28 6.32 -5.85 10.13
N ALA A 29 5.08 -6.34 10.27
CA ALA A 29 4.62 -7.60 9.70
C ALA A 29 3.63 -7.39 8.53
N ALA A 30 3.19 -6.15 8.33
CA ALA A 30 2.16 -5.74 7.39
C ALA A 30 2.39 -4.27 6.97
N PRO A 31 1.77 -3.80 5.87
CA PRO A 31 1.86 -2.40 5.49
C PRO A 31 1.41 -1.47 6.63
N PRO A 32 2.17 -0.41 6.97
CA PRO A 32 1.71 0.61 7.90
C PRO A 32 0.36 1.19 7.46
N LEU A 33 -0.56 1.47 8.39
CA LEU A 33 -1.90 1.99 8.07
C LEU A 33 -1.87 3.32 7.28
N ALA A 34 -0.82 4.11 7.49
CA ALA A 34 -0.55 5.34 6.75
C ALA A 34 -0.40 5.12 5.22
N TRP A 35 -0.08 3.90 4.79
CA TRP A 35 0.14 3.56 3.38
C TRP A 35 -1.18 3.40 2.61
N PRO A 36 -2.14 2.53 3.01
CA PRO A 36 -3.47 2.49 2.40
C PRO A 36 -4.16 3.86 2.35
N GLU A 37 -4.03 4.67 3.40
CA GLU A 37 -4.55 6.04 3.41
C GLU A 37 -3.92 6.91 2.29
N SER A 38 -2.60 6.86 2.17
CA SER A 38 -1.85 7.63 1.17
C SER A 38 -2.21 7.18 -0.25
N LEU A 39 -2.25 5.88 -0.49
CA LEU A 39 -2.71 5.30 -1.75
C LEU A 39 -4.15 5.74 -2.07
N ALA A 40 -5.04 5.74 -1.07
CA ALA A 40 -6.41 6.22 -1.26
C ALA A 40 -6.46 7.72 -1.62
N MET A 41 -5.51 8.53 -1.16
CA MET A 41 -5.38 9.93 -1.58
C MET A 41 -4.70 10.08 -2.95
N GLY A 42 -4.34 8.98 -3.62
CA GLY A 42 -3.59 8.99 -4.88
C GLY A 42 -2.13 9.37 -4.70
N ILE A 43 -1.55 9.15 -3.52
CA ILE A 43 -0.16 9.49 -3.22
C ILE A 43 0.68 8.20 -3.33
N PRO A 44 1.62 8.11 -4.28
CA PRO A 44 2.50 6.95 -4.40
C PRO A 44 3.49 6.87 -3.24
N ILE A 45 4.08 5.70 -3.03
CA ILE A 45 4.95 5.42 -1.88
C ILE A 45 6.38 5.13 -2.33
N LEU A 46 7.36 5.82 -1.73
CA LEU A 46 8.78 5.45 -1.82
C LEU A 46 9.23 4.87 -0.48
N THR A 47 9.66 3.61 -0.48
CA THR A 47 9.98 2.86 0.74
C THR A 47 11.13 1.87 0.53
N THR A 48 11.48 1.12 1.57
CA THR A 48 12.46 0.03 1.56
C THR A 48 11.80 -1.33 1.40
N ASP A 49 12.59 -2.36 1.09
CA ASP A 49 12.09 -3.74 1.00
C ASP A 49 11.79 -4.29 2.41
N ILE A 50 10.51 -4.24 2.80
CA ILE A 50 9.97 -4.71 4.08
C ILE A 50 8.76 -5.64 3.87
N PRO A 51 8.37 -6.43 4.88
CA PRO A 51 7.09 -7.14 4.86
C PRO A 51 5.91 -6.19 4.54
N GLY A 52 4.99 -6.64 3.67
CA GLY A 52 3.89 -5.81 3.18
C GLY A 52 4.25 -4.82 2.06
N ALA A 53 5.54 -4.57 1.77
CA ALA A 53 5.93 -3.60 0.74
C ALA A 53 5.27 -3.87 -0.62
N ARG A 54 5.27 -5.12 -1.06
CA ARG A 54 4.72 -5.55 -2.36
C ARG A 54 3.19 -5.50 -2.43
N GLU A 55 2.51 -5.45 -1.29
CA GLU A 55 1.05 -5.31 -1.23
C GLU A 55 0.63 -3.87 -1.53
N ALA A 56 1.42 -2.88 -1.11
CA ALA A 56 1.13 -1.47 -1.32
C ALA A 56 1.86 -0.86 -2.53
N VAL A 57 3.08 -1.34 -2.81
CA VAL A 57 4.00 -0.79 -3.80
C VAL A 57 4.17 -1.76 -4.96
N VAL A 58 3.68 -1.34 -6.13
CA VAL A 58 3.96 -1.93 -7.43
C VAL A 58 4.92 -0.99 -8.14
N GLU A 59 6.13 -1.47 -8.43
CA GLU A 59 7.23 -0.69 -9.00
C GLU A 59 6.79 0.05 -10.27
N GLY A 60 6.89 1.38 -10.25
CA GLY A 60 6.51 2.24 -11.38
C GLY A 60 5.00 2.45 -11.56
N GLU A 61 4.14 1.80 -10.77
CA GLU A 61 2.68 1.97 -10.82
C GLU A 61 2.15 2.71 -9.59
N SER A 62 2.49 2.26 -8.37
CA SER A 62 2.04 2.91 -7.12
C SER A 62 3.19 3.45 -6.27
N GLY A 63 4.41 3.41 -6.81
CA GLY A 63 5.60 3.89 -6.14
C GLY A 63 6.84 3.08 -6.47
N PHE A 64 7.82 3.10 -5.56
CA PHE A 64 9.10 2.43 -5.74
C PHE A 64 9.62 1.84 -4.44
N VAL A 65 10.36 0.74 -4.57
CA VAL A 65 11.17 0.18 -3.48
C VAL A 65 12.65 0.45 -3.76
N ALA A 66 13.31 1.15 -2.83
CA ALA A 66 14.73 1.48 -2.90
C ALA A 66 15.46 0.96 -1.65
N ARG A 67 16.70 0.52 -1.81
CA ARG A 67 17.53 -0.11 -0.77
C ARG A 67 18.59 0.83 -0.21
N THR A 68 19.00 1.83 -0.98
CA THR A 68 20.04 2.78 -0.56
C THR A 68 19.55 4.22 -0.61
N PRO A 69 20.15 5.15 0.17
CA PRO A 69 19.85 6.57 0.08
C PRO A 69 20.02 7.14 -1.33
N GLU A 70 21.01 6.65 -2.09
CA GLU A 70 21.28 7.09 -3.46
C GLU A 70 20.15 6.66 -4.41
N GLU A 71 19.66 5.42 -4.27
CA GLU A 71 18.50 4.94 -5.02
C GLU A 71 17.25 5.77 -4.68
N MET A 72 17.03 6.08 -3.40
CA MET A 72 15.90 6.92 -2.96
C MET A 72 15.98 8.32 -3.55
N ALA A 73 17.14 8.97 -3.48
CA ALA A 73 17.36 10.29 -4.03
C ALA A 73 17.07 10.30 -5.54
N LYS A 74 17.60 9.30 -6.27
CA LYS A 74 17.34 9.15 -7.70
C LYS A 74 15.85 9.01 -8.01
N ARG A 75 15.10 8.20 -7.25
CA ARG A 75 13.65 8.06 -7.45
C ARG A 75 12.89 9.36 -7.18
N LEU A 76 13.28 10.12 -6.15
CA LEU A 76 12.67 11.42 -5.87
C LEU A 76 12.96 12.42 -7.00
N GLU A 77 14.19 12.45 -7.52
CA GLU A 77 14.57 13.28 -8.65
C GLU A 77 13.79 12.91 -9.92
N GLU A 78 13.66 11.61 -10.23
CA GLU A 78 12.87 11.10 -11.37
C GLU A 78 11.41 11.55 -11.28
N ILE A 79 10.77 11.39 -10.12
CA ILE A 79 9.37 11.82 -9.90
C ILE A 79 9.24 13.34 -10.04
N HIS A 80 10.19 14.10 -9.49
CA HIS A 80 10.14 15.56 -9.53
C HIS A 80 10.37 16.12 -10.95
N ALA A 81 11.25 15.49 -11.72
CA ALA A 81 11.60 15.93 -13.07
C ALA A 81 10.59 15.51 -14.15
N ASP A 82 9.79 14.47 -13.92
CA ASP A 82 8.82 13.93 -14.89
C ASP A 82 7.37 14.02 -14.36
N PRO A 83 6.62 15.07 -14.74
CA PRO A 83 5.22 15.24 -14.35
C PRO A 83 4.29 14.12 -14.86
N GLU A 84 4.62 13.46 -15.99
CA GLU A 84 3.81 12.37 -16.52
C GLU A 84 4.02 11.10 -15.69
N LEU A 85 5.25 10.82 -15.28
CA LEU A 85 5.55 9.77 -14.30
C LEU A 85 4.81 10.04 -12.99
N ALA A 86 4.91 11.25 -12.45
CA ALA A 86 4.20 11.61 -11.22
C ALA A 86 2.68 11.40 -11.35
N ARG A 87 2.08 11.84 -12.45
CA ARG A 87 0.64 11.64 -12.73
C ARG A 87 0.30 10.16 -12.85
N HIS A 88 1.12 9.37 -13.55
CA HIS A 88 0.94 7.93 -13.69
C HIS A 88 0.94 7.23 -12.34
N LEU A 89 1.94 7.54 -11.49
CA LEU A 89 2.07 6.99 -10.15
C LEU A 89 0.88 7.35 -9.25
N LYS A 90 0.35 8.57 -9.34
CA LYS A 90 -0.84 8.98 -8.58
C LYS A 90 -2.09 8.18 -8.97
N ILE A 91 -2.27 7.92 -10.26
CA ILE A 91 -3.38 7.08 -10.76
C ILE A 91 -3.22 5.64 -10.29
N GLY A 92 -2.01 5.06 -10.42
CA GLY A 92 -1.75 3.70 -9.98
C GLY A 92 -1.85 3.54 -8.47
N ALA A 93 -1.42 4.53 -7.68
CA ALA A 93 -1.63 4.55 -6.23
C ALA A 93 -3.11 4.43 -5.86
N ARG A 94 -3.98 5.25 -6.48
CA ARG A 94 -5.43 5.19 -6.25
C ARG A 94 -6.02 3.85 -6.69
N LYS A 95 -5.54 3.29 -7.81
CA LYS A 95 -5.96 1.96 -8.29
C LYS A 95 -5.61 0.88 -7.27
N ILE A 96 -4.39 0.84 -6.75
CA ILE A 96 -3.99 -0.12 -5.70
C ILE A 96 -4.85 0.01 -4.45
N ALA A 97 -5.20 1.23 -4.03
CA ALA A 97 -6.10 1.44 -2.90
C ALA A 97 -7.47 0.78 -3.10
N VAL A 98 -8.08 0.98 -4.27
CA VAL A 98 -9.39 0.40 -4.60
C VAL A 98 -9.29 -1.12 -4.75
N ASP A 99 -8.23 -1.61 -5.41
CA ASP A 99 -8.09 -3.03 -5.74
C ASP A 99 -7.72 -3.90 -4.53
N ARG A 100 -6.98 -3.35 -3.55
CA ARG A 100 -6.41 -4.15 -2.44
C ARG A 100 -6.92 -3.74 -1.06
N TYR A 101 -7.41 -2.51 -0.89
CA TYR A 101 -7.75 -1.94 0.42
C TYR A 101 -9.17 -1.35 0.47
N SER A 102 -10.06 -1.77 -0.45
CA SER A 102 -11.45 -1.29 -0.49
C SER A 102 -12.27 -1.83 0.68
N VAL A 103 -12.78 -0.92 1.51
CA VAL A 103 -13.73 -1.23 2.59
C VAL A 103 -14.99 -1.90 2.05
N ASP A 104 -15.51 -1.45 0.91
CA ASP A 104 -16.71 -2.05 0.30
C ASP A 104 -16.46 -3.49 -0.14
N ARG A 105 -15.27 -3.80 -0.67
CA ARG A 105 -14.90 -5.17 -1.01
C ARG A 105 -14.79 -6.02 0.25
N SER A 106 -14.01 -5.57 1.24
CA SER A 106 -13.85 -6.31 2.49
C SER A 106 -15.19 -6.56 3.19
N PHE A 107 -16.08 -5.56 3.21
CA PHE A 107 -17.43 -5.72 3.77
C PHE A 107 -18.21 -6.84 3.07
N ARG A 108 -18.25 -6.85 1.73
CA ARG A 108 -18.94 -7.91 0.97
C ARG A 108 -18.34 -9.29 1.23
N GLU A 109 -17.03 -9.39 1.30
CA GLU A 109 -16.32 -10.66 1.56
C GLU A 109 -16.63 -11.19 2.98
N TYR A 110 -16.66 -10.31 3.98
CA TYR A 110 -17.04 -10.70 5.34
C TYR A 110 -18.49 -11.16 5.44
N VAL A 111 -19.43 -10.44 4.81
CA VAL A 111 -20.85 -10.81 4.81
C VAL A 111 -21.07 -12.16 4.14
N ASP A 112 -20.50 -12.37 2.93
CA ASP A 112 -20.59 -13.66 2.23
C ASP A 112 -20.04 -14.81 3.08
N LEU A 113 -18.89 -14.60 3.73
CA LEU A 113 -18.31 -15.60 4.62
C LEU A 113 -19.26 -15.96 5.77
N TRP A 114 -19.81 -14.96 6.47
CA TRP A 114 -20.69 -15.17 7.61
C TRP A 114 -22.02 -15.82 7.22
N GLU A 115 -22.63 -15.40 6.11
CA GLU A 115 -23.85 -16.01 5.57
C GLU A 115 -23.63 -17.50 5.27
N ARG A 116 -22.51 -17.84 4.62
CA ARG A 116 -22.21 -19.22 4.27
C ARG A 116 -21.90 -20.09 5.48
N MET A 117 -21.22 -19.52 6.50
CA MET A 117 -21.03 -20.20 7.78
C MET A 117 -22.36 -20.46 8.50
N ALA A 118 -23.30 -19.50 8.48
CA ALA A 118 -24.62 -19.67 9.06
C ALA A 118 -25.45 -20.75 8.34
N GLU A 119 -25.26 -20.91 7.03
CA GLU A 119 -25.90 -21.93 6.20
C GLU A 119 -25.19 -23.31 6.23
N GLY A 120 -24.06 -23.44 6.94
CA GLY A 120 -23.27 -24.67 6.96
C GLY A 120 -22.55 -24.99 5.64
N LYS A 121 -22.36 -23.99 4.77
CA LYS A 121 -21.68 -24.13 3.47
C LYS A 121 -20.18 -23.80 3.61
N PRO A 122 -19.29 -24.51 2.89
CA PRO A 122 -17.85 -24.24 2.94
C PRO A 122 -17.51 -22.91 2.26
N ALA A 123 -16.59 -22.11 2.83
CA ALA A 123 -16.13 -20.84 2.27
C ALA A 123 -15.67 -20.92 0.80
N SER A 124 -15.91 -19.87 0.02
CA SER A 124 -15.72 -19.82 -1.43
C SER A 124 -14.32 -19.26 -1.59
N GLY A 125 -13.38 -20.11 -2.04
CA GLY A 125 -12.00 -19.68 -2.16
C GLY A 125 -11.87 -18.49 -3.12
N SER A 126 -11.34 -17.38 -2.64
CA SER A 126 -9.89 -17.16 -2.71
C SER A 126 -9.45 -16.34 -1.49
N VAL A 127 -9.04 -17.03 -0.43
CA VAL A 127 -8.15 -16.41 0.55
C VAL A 127 -6.90 -16.04 -0.24
N GLY A 128 -6.69 -14.74 -0.50
CA GLY A 128 -5.47 -14.23 -1.11
C GLY A 128 -4.28 -14.88 -0.41
N HIS A 129 -3.31 -15.34 -1.20
CA HIS A 129 -2.12 -16.10 -0.78
C HIS A 129 -1.57 -15.64 0.59
N MET A 130 -2.04 -16.26 1.67
CA MET A 130 -1.34 -16.23 2.94
C MET A 130 -0.22 -17.23 2.77
N ARG A 131 1.01 -16.74 2.52
CA ARG A 131 2.18 -17.63 2.48
C ARG A 131 2.20 -18.41 3.78
N LYS A 132 2.28 -19.74 3.68
CA LYS A 132 2.52 -20.57 4.86
C LYS A 132 3.85 -20.13 5.46
N GLU A 133 3.93 -20.14 6.78
CA GLU A 133 5.13 -19.81 7.56
C GLU A 133 6.37 -20.68 7.21
N THR A 134 6.20 -21.70 6.37
CA THR A 134 7.22 -22.62 5.88
C THR A 134 8.06 -22.12 4.69
N ASP A 135 7.81 -20.93 4.14
CA ASP A 135 8.51 -20.41 2.95
C ASP A 135 9.64 -19.39 3.26
N LEU A 136 10.11 -19.31 4.51
CA LEU A 136 11.33 -18.58 4.84
C LEU A 136 12.55 -19.46 4.49
N PRO A 137 13.53 -18.97 3.69
CA PRO A 137 14.77 -19.71 3.52
C PRO A 137 15.44 -19.86 4.88
N ALA A 138 15.89 -21.08 5.18
CA ALA A 138 16.72 -21.35 6.35
C ALA A 138 17.95 -20.42 6.30
N SER A 139 18.23 -19.79 7.43
CA SER A 139 19.43 -18.98 7.68
C SER A 139 20.73 -19.71 7.35
#